data_AF-A0ABD0KW05-F1
#
_entry.id   AF-A0ABD0KW05-F1
#
_cell.length_a   1.000
_cell.length_b   1.000
_cell.length_c   1.000
_cell.angle_alpha   90.00
_cell.angle_beta   90.00
_cell.angle_gamma   90.00
#
_symmetry.space_group_name_H-M   'P 1'
#
loop_
_entity.id
_entity.type
_entity.pdbx_description
1 polymer ?
#
loop_
_entity_poly.entity_id
_entity_poly.type
_entity_poly.pdbx_seq_one_letter_code
_entity_poly.pdbx_strand_id
1 'polypeptide(L)'
;MATSAKRSSSKTSGSETSSRALLSKAFTPEFEWADKDDFLDVIYWMRQVMGVVLGLVWGLLPLKGIFGIALFLLVNVAIVYMYSSSFQKVDEEEYGGMGEILKEGLMTSFSSFL
;
A
#
# COMPACT_ATOMS: atom_id res chain seq x y z
N MET A 1 -24.68 -28.91 -33.12
CA MET A 1 -24.52 -27.56 -33.69
C MET A 1 -25.55 -26.67 -33.01
N ALA A 2 -25.25 -25.56 -32.34
CA ALA A 2 -24.06 -24.72 -32.34
C ALA A 2 -23.80 -24.16 -30.93
N THR A 3 -22.52 -23.95 -30.67
CA THR A 3 -21.90 -23.34 -29.49
C THR A 3 -22.36 -21.89 -29.30
N SER A 4 -22.85 -21.53 -28.10
CA SER A 4 -23.04 -20.12 -27.74
C SER A 4 -21.75 -19.54 -27.17
N ALA A 5 -21.42 -18.36 -27.66
CA ALA A 5 -20.08 -17.79 -27.74
C ALA A 5 -19.60 -17.15 -26.42
N LYS A 6 -18.32 -17.42 -26.17
CA LYS A 6 -17.34 -16.68 -25.35
C LYS A 6 -17.58 -15.15 -25.41
N ARG A 7 -17.97 -14.53 -24.28
CA ARG A 7 -17.95 -13.06 -24.11
C ARG A 7 -16.63 -12.65 -23.48
N SER A 8 -15.69 -12.26 -24.34
CA SER A 8 -14.38 -11.70 -23.98
C SER A 8 -14.41 -10.18 -24.12
N SER A 9 -13.91 -9.50 -23.08
CA SER A 9 -13.23 -8.21 -23.07
C SER A 9 -14.01 -6.91 -23.38
N SER A 10 -14.14 -6.07 -22.34
CA SER A 10 -13.78 -4.64 -22.42
C SER A 10 -13.58 -4.08 -21.00
N LYS A 11 -12.35 -4.23 -20.45
CA LYS A 11 -11.90 -3.57 -19.21
C LYS A 11 -10.45 -3.14 -19.42
N THR A 12 -10.21 -2.04 -20.13
CA THR A 12 -8.82 -1.53 -20.31
C THR A 12 -8.72 0.00 -20.36
N SER A 13 -9.80 0.78 -20.37
CA SER A 13 -9.71 2.25 -20.38
C SER A 13 -10.12 2.96 -19.08
N GLY A 14 -10.68 2.24 -18.09
CA GLY A 14 -11.11 2.84 -16.82
C GLY A 14 -10.07 2.78 -15.69
N SER A 15 -9.06 1.91 -15.78
CA SER A 15 -8.13 1.65 -14.68
C SER A 15 -7.06 2.74 -14.52
N GLU A 16 -6.49 3.27 -15.60
CA GLU A 16 -5.43 4.29 -15.51
C GLU A 16 -5.93 5.63 -14.95
N THR A 17 -7.14 6.04 -15.35
CA THR A 17 -7.81 7.22 -14.78
C THR A 17 -8.08 7.02 -13.29
N SER A 18 -8.46 5.80 -12.88
CA SER A 18 -8.69 5.45 -11.48
C SER A 18 -7.40 5.51 -10.66
N SER A 19 -6.31 4.89 -11.13
CA SER A 19 -5.03 4.89 -10.40
C SER A 19 -4.43 6.29 -10.25
N ARG A 20 -4.52 7.14 -11.29
CA ARG A 20 -4.07 8.53 -11.18
C ARG A 20 -4.92 9.35 -10.21
N ALA A 21 -6.23 9.12 -10.18
CA ALA A 21 -7.12 9.74 -9.22
C ALA A 21 -6.83 9.27 -7.78
N LEU A 22 -6.60 7.97 -7.57
CA LEU A 22 -6.21 7.40 -6.27
C LEU A 22 -4.88 7.97 -5.78
N LEU A 23 -3.89 8.09 -6.66
CA LEU A 23 -2.62 8.74 -6.31
C LEU A 23 -2.82 10.22 -5.96
N SER A 24 -3.62 10.97 -6.72
CA SER A 24 -3.85 12.38 -6.37
C SER A 24 -4.56 12.53 -5.02
N LYS A 25 -5.53 11.66 -4.72
CA LYS A 25 -6.19 11.57 -3.41
C LYS A 25 -5.19 11.21 -2.31
N ALA A 26 -4.30 10.25 -2.56
CA ALA A 26 -3.25 9.84 -1.63
C ALA A 26 -2.31 10.99 -1.24
N PHE A 27 -1.99 11.87 -2.18
CA PHE A 27 -1.17 13.06 -1.92
C PHE A 27 -1.97 14.28 -1.44
N THR A 28 -3.29 14.16 -1.30
CA THR A 28 -4.13 15.20 -0.70
C THR A 28 -4.19 14.97 0.82
N PRO A 29 -3.75 15.93 1.64
CA PRO A 29 -3.82 15.79 3.10
C PRO A 29 -5.27 15.80 3.58
N GLU A 30 -5.55 15.08 4.67
CA GLU A 30 -6.89 15.00 5.28
C GLU A 30 -8.00 14.65 4.29
N PHE A 31 -7.71 13.80 3.31
CA PHE A 31 -8.70 13.39 2.32
C PHE A 31 -9.69 12.41 2.95
N GLU A 32 -10.98 12.72 2.82
CA GLU A 32 -12.04 11.85 3.31
C GLU A 32 -12.28 10.70 2.31
N TRP A 33 -11.94 9.47 2.71
CA TRP A 33 -12.04 8.29 1.87
C TRP A 33 -13.46 7.74 1.89
N ALA A 34 -14.20 7.90 0.78
CA ALA A 34 -15.55 7.36 0.65
C ALA A 34 -15.59 5.83 0.57
N ASP A 35 -14.52 5.22 0.06
CA ASP A 35 -14.32 3.77 0.01
C ASP A 35 -13.07 3.42 0.82
N LYS A 36 -13.21 2.44 1.71
CA LYS A 36 -12.11 1.99 2.59
C LYS A 36 -11.08 1.21 1.78
N ASP A 37 -11.53 0.47 0.77
CA ASP A 37 -10.65 -0.35 -0.07
C ASP A 37 -9.71 0.56 -0.89
N ASP A 38 -10.18 1.73 -1.35
CA ASP A 38 -9.35 2.73 -2.03
C ASP A 38 -8.18 3.22 -1.16
N PHE A 39 -8.43 3.44 0.14
CA PHE A 39 -7.38 3.84 1.08
C PHE A 39 -6.40 2.70 1.35
N LEU A 40 -6.91 1.49 1.58
CA LEU A 40 -6.11 0.29 1.83
C LEU A 40 -5.23 -0.05 0.62
N ASP A 41 -5.73 0.13 -0.61
CA ASP A 41 -4.96 0.00 -1.85
C ASP A 41 -3.78 1.00 -1.88
N VAL A 42 -4.00 2.25 -1.46
CA VAL A 42 -2.94 3.26 -1.39
C VAL A 42 -1.88 2.87 -0.36
N ILE A 43 -2.29 2.39 0.83
CA ILE A 43 -1.36 1.89 1.85
C ILE A 43 -0.54 0.71 1.31
N TYR A 44 -1.20 -0.25 0.67
CA TYR A 44 -0.57 -1.41 0.07
C TYR A 44 0.51 -1.00 -0.95
N TRP A 45 0.16 -0.16 -1.93
CA TRP A 45 1.09 0.26 -2.97
C TRP A 45 2.22 1.15 -2.43
N MET A 46 1.93 2.04 -1.48
CA MET A 46 2.94 2.84 -0.80
C MET A 46 3.98 1.93 -0.13
N ARG A 47 3.53 0.92 0.62
CA ARG A 47 4.43 -0.06 1.24
C ARG A 47 5.21 -0.89 0.23
N GLN A 48 4.61 -1.22 -0.90
CA GLN A 48 5.26 -1.98 -1.96
C GLN A 48 6.46 -1.20 -2.52
N VAL A 49 6.27 0.08 -2.82
CA VAL A 49 7.35 0.98 -3.26
C VAL A 49 8.41 1.14 -2.16
N MET A 50 8.00 1.36 -0.92
CA MET A 50 8.93 1.45 0.22
C MET A 50 9.75 0.18 0.42
N GLY A 51 9.13 -1.00 0.31
CA GLY A 51 9.80 -2.28 0.48
C GLY A 51 10.92 -2.46 -0.54
N VAL A 52 10.63 -2.20 -1.81
CA VAL A 52 11.63 -2.26 -2.88
C VAL A 52 12.76 -1.25 -2.65
N VAL A 53 12.42 0.02 -2.33
CA VAL A 53 13.43 1.06 -2.09
C VAL A 53 14.32 0.72 -0.89
N LEU A 54 13.74 0.30 0.23
CA LEU A 54 14.48 -0.10 1.42
C LEU A 54 15.35 -1.33 1.15
N GLY A 55 14.84 -2.32 0.41
CA GLY A 55 15.58 -3.52 0.02
C GLY A 55 16.79 -3.18 -0.84
N LEU A 56 16.65 -2.27 -1.81
CA LEU A 56 17.77 -1.79 -2.62
C LEU A 56 18.81 -1.02 -1.79
N VAL A 57 18.37 -0.10 -0.92
CA VAL A 57 19.29 0.68 -0.06
C VAL A 57 20.05 -0.24 0.90
N TRP A 58 19.37 -1.21 1.51
CA TRP A 58 19.99 -2.19 2.41
C TRP A 58 20.81 -3.24 1.68
N GLY A 59 20.51 -3.56 0.41
CA GLY A 59 21.36 -4.39 -0.42
C GLY A 59 22.71 -3.74 -0.73
N LEU A 60 22.76 -2.41 -0.75
CA LEU A 60 24.00 -1.64 -0.94
C LEU A 60 24.77 -1.40 0.37
N LEU A 61 24.07 -1.30 1.50
CA LEU A 61 24.67 -1.12 2.81
C LEU A 61 25.00 -2.50 3.45
N PRO A 62 26.17 -2.70 4.08
CA PRO A 62 26.53 -4.00 4.66
C PRO A 62 25.83 -4.25 6.02
N LEU A 63 24.53 -4.00 6.13
CA LEU A 63 23.72 -4.20 7.34
C LEU A 63 23.38 -5.69 7.47
N LYS A 64 23.91 -6.34 8.50
CA LYS A 64 23.85 -7.80 8.65
C LYS A 64 22.78 -8.24 9.64
N GLY A 65 22.12 -9.34 9.30
CA GLY A 65 21.27 -10.10 10.20
C GLY A 65 20.00 -9.35 10.61
N ILE A 66 19.57 -9.61 11.85
CA ILE A 66 18.27 -9.16 12.38
C ILE A 66 18.10 -7.64 12.39
N PHE A 67 19.18 -6.87 12.43
CA PHE A 67 19.12 -5.41 12.46
C PHE A 67 18.45 -4.82 11.22
N GLY A 68 18.70 -5.39 10.03
CA GLY A 68 18.04 -4.93 8.81
C GLY A 68 16.53 -5.18 8.82
N ILE A 69 16.14 -6.38 9.26
CA ILE A 69 14.73 -6.79 9.36
C ILE A 69 14.00 -5.97 10.44
N ALA A 70 14.60 -5.80 11.62
CA ALA A 70 14.02 -5.04 12.71
C ALA A 70 13.83 -3.57 12.34
N LEU A 71 14.82 -2.99 11.66
CA LEU A 71 14.73 -1.60 11.21
C LEU A 71 13.73 -1.43 10.07
N PHE A 72 13.65 -2.38 9.13
CA PHE A 72 12.59 -2.41 8.13
C PHE A 72 11.21 -2.39 8.79
N LEU A 73 10.95 -3.28 9.75
CA LEU A 73 9.66 -3.34 10.44
C LEU A 73 9.35 -2.03 11.16
N LEU A 74 10.33 -1.46 11.88
CA LEU A 74 10.15 -0.21 12.61
C LEU A 74 9.81 0.95 11.67
N VAL A 75 10.62 1.15 10.62
CA VAL A 75 10.43 2.24 9.65
C VAL A 75 9.12 2.07 8.88
N ASN A 76 8.81 0.86 8.44
CA ASN A 76 7.61 0.57 7.66
C ASN A 76 6.33 0.82 8.48
N VAL A 77 6.28 0.35 9.73
CA VAL A 77 5.16 0.63 10.64
C VAL A 77 5.07 2.12 10.98
N ALA A 78 6.20 2.76 11.28
CA ALA A 78 6.22 4.18 11.63
C ALA A 78 5.71 5.07 10.49
N ILE A 79 6.15 4.82 9.25
CA ILE A 79 5.70 5.61 8.10
C ILE A 79 4.20 5.43 7.87
N VAL A 80 3.69 4.20 7.92
CA VAL A 80 2.26 3.98 7.71
C VAL A 80 1.43 4.59 8.83
N TYR A 81 1.86 4.45 10.08
CA TYR A 81 1.20 5.08 11.22
C TYR A 81 1.17 6.61 11.08
N MET A 82 2.30 7.23 10.74
CA MET A 82 2.37 8.68 10.53
C MET A 82 1.51 9.11 9.34
N TYR A 83 1.51 8.35 8.25
CA TYR A 83 0.71 8.65 7.08
C TYR A 83 -0.79 8.54 7.35
N SER A 84 -1.26 7.47 8.00
CA SER A 84 -2.69 7.30 8.33
C SER A 84 -3.14 8.30 9.40
N SER A 85 -2.38 8.45 10.49
CA SER A 85 -2.80 9.22 11.67
C SER A 85 -2.52 10.73 11.54
N SER A 86 -1.38 11.12 10.97
CA SER A 86 -0.98 12.54 10.92
C SER A 86 -1.22 13.21 9.58
N PHE A 87 -1.04 12.51 8.47
CA PHE A 87 -1.19 13.08 7.12
C PHE A 87 -2.62 12.96 6.57
N GLN A 88 -3.19 11.75 6.60
CA GLN A 88 -4.57 11.48 6.18
C GLN A 88 -5.58 11.72 7.30
N LYS A 89 -5.16 11.63 8.57
CA LYS A 89 -6.02 11.76 9.77
C LYS A 89 -7.31 10.93 9.69
N VAL A 90 -7.19 9.72 9.16
CA VAL A 90 -8.32 8.80 9.01
C VAL A 90 -8.80 8.34 10.39
N ASP A 91 -10.12 8.18 10.53
CA ASP A 91 -10.71 7.56 11.71
C ASP A 91 -10.41 6.05 11.67
N GLU A 92 -9.52 5.61 12.56
CA GLU A 92 -9.08 4.23 12.67
C GLU A 92 -10.23 3.25 12.96
N GLU A 93 -11.28 3.69 13.67
CA GLU A 93 -12.42 2.83 14.00
C GLU A 93 -13.19 2.39 12.76
N GLU A 94 -13.19 3.21 11.71
CA GLU A 94 -13.81 2.87 10.44
C GLU A 94 -13.10 1.71 9.73
N TYR A 95 -11.80 1.53 9.96
CA TYR A 95 -10.99 0.50 9.32
C TYR A 95 -10.84 -0.77 10.19
N GLY A 96 -11.61 -0.90 11.27
CA GLY A 96 -11.46 -2.00 12.23
C GLY A 96 -10.29 -1.81 13.20
N GLY A 97 -9.81 -0.57 13.35
CA GLY A 97 -8.71 -0.14 14.20
C GLY A 97 -7.37 0.00 13.46
N MET A 98 -6.44 0.74 14.06
CA MET A 98 -5.10 0.95 13.48
C MET A 98 -4.34 -0.35 13.20
N GLY A 99 -4.59 -1.40 13.97
CA GLY A 99 -3.95 -2.70 13.77
C GLY A 99 -4.22 -3.30 12.38
N GLU A 100 -5.37 -3.02 11.78
CA GLU A 100 -5.72 -3.56 10.46
C GLU A 100 -5.03 -2.77 9.34
N ILE A 101 -5.04 -1.44 9.42
CA ILE A 101 -4.28 -0.54 8.55
C ILE A 101 -2.77 -0.87 8.60
N LEU A 102 -2.27 -1.19 9.80
CA LEU A 102 -0.86 -1.53 9.99
C LEU A 102 -0.46 -2.90 9.43
N LYS A 103 -1.38 -3.85 9.33
CA LYS A 103 -1.13 -5.16 8.72
C LYS A 103 -1.25 -5.14 7.20
N GLU A 104 -2.06 -4.22 6.66
CA GLU A 104 -2.29 -4.11 5.22
C GLU A 104 -0.96 -3.99 4.46
N GLY A 105 -0.74 -4.89 3.50
CA GLY A 105 0.49 -4.96 2.71
C GLY A 105 1.80 -5.22 3.48
N LEU A 106 1.79 -5.51 4.79
CA LEU A 106 3.01 -5.69 5.60
C LEU A 106 3.82 -6.90 5.13
N MET A 107 3.17 -8.06 4.99
CA MET A 107 3.84 -9.30 4.60
C MET A 107 4.36 -9.25 3.16
N THR A 108 3.60 -8.66 2.25
CA THR A 108 4.01 -8.49 0.84
C THR A 108 5.16 -7.47 0.71
N SER A 109 5.10 -6.37 1.44
CA SER A 109 6.19 -5.39 1.51
C SER A 109 7.46 -6.02 2.11
N PHE A 110 7.32 -6.86 3.14
CA PHE A 110 8.44 -7.61 3.70
C PHE A 110 9.08 -8.56 2.67
N SER A 111 8.28 -9.30 1.90
CA SER A 111 8.79 -10.12 0.79
C SER A 111 9.47 -9.30 -0.30
N SER A 112 9.09 -8.04 -0.47
CA SER A 112 9.67 -7.13 -1.48
C SER A 112 10.96 -6.46 -1.01
N PHE A 113 11.16 -6.39 0.31
CA PHE A 113 12.36 -5.86 0.96
C PHE A 113 13.51 -6.88 0.96
N LEU A 114 13.19 -8.16 1.14
CA LEU A 114 14.15 -9.27 1.13
C LEU A 114 14.72 -9.55 -0.27
#